data_AF-M3CYM5-F1
#
_entry.id   AF-M3CYM5-F1
#
_cell.length_a   1.000
_cell.length_b   1.000
_cell.length_c   1.000
_cell.angle_alpha   90.00
_cell.angle_beta   90.00
_cell.angle_gamma   90.00
#
_symmetry.space_group_name_H-M   'P 1'
#
loop_
_entity.id
_entity.type
_entity.pdbx_description
1 polymer ?
#
loop_
_entity_poly.entity_id
_entity_poly.type
_entity_poly.pdbx_seq_one_letter_code
_entity_poly.pdbx_strand_id
1 'polypeptide(L)'
;MALLAIFKQICANLKRRLSSLKPGQDLNETQPQPPSERECNICCEVQPDSAFPRSHHLPESCRPCLLGSGGGGGEDITAAASGQNNTTTTTATTTTTTTTTNATQLICNVCLARALYAQIESKHPRRIGCPVCPQIWKPGMTVYQLLGYGEQGKDWKRAYRMRLKEVSSKSKRKRAGVYEPPEDRKTLEVLVKQDSRLCPYCAGVFYRGSGCDWMRCGSCSRSFALEKAGTIAEAHRDWLRKKKASKS
;
A
#
# COMPACT_ATOMS: atom_id res chain seq x y z
N MET A 1 -24.42 4.14 -44.92
CA MET A 1 -25.61 3.26 -44.78
C MET A 1 -25.67 2.52 -43.43
N ALA A 2 -24.57 1.95 -42.90
CA ALA A 2 -24.60 1.18 -41.65
C ALA A 2 -25.01 1.96 -40.38
N LEU A 3 -24.61 3.23 -40.24
CA LEU A 3 -24.98 4.08 -39.08
C LEU A 3 -26.49 4.34 -38.97
N LEU A 4 -27.19 4.47 -40.09
CA LEU A 4 -28.64 4.66 -40.13
C LEU A 4 -29.41 3.42 -39.64
N ALA A 5 -28.88 2.22 -39.88
CA ALA A 5 -29.47 0.98 -39.38
C ALA A 5 -29.34 0.85 -37.86
N ILE A 6 -28.17 1.21 -37.30
CA ILE A 6 -27.93 1.21 -35.85
C ILE A 6 -28.85 2.21 -35.16
N PHE A 7 -28.99 3.42 -35.71
CA PHE A 7 -29.85 4.44 -35.12
C PHE A 7 -31.33 4.01 -35.10
N LYS A 8 -31.83 3.41 -36.20
CA LYS A 8 -33.19 2.85 -36.25
C LYS A 8 -33.40 1.75 -35.22
N GLN A 9 -32.41 0.89 -35.00
CA GLN A 9 -32.49 -0.18 -34.00
C GLN A 9 -32.53 0.36 -32.56
N ILE A 10 -31.73 1.40 -32.26
CA ILE A 10 -31.74 2.07 -30.96
C ILE A 10 -33.10 2.74 -30.70
N CYS A 11 -33.63 3.46 -31.68
CA CYS A 11 -34.95 4.09 -31.57
C CYS A 11 -36.07 3.05 -31.39
N ALA A 12 -36.03 1.93 -32.10
CA ALA A 12 -37.00 0.85 -31.95
C ALA A 12 -36.97 0.22 -30.55
N ASN A 13 -35.78 0.02 -29.98
CA ASN A 13 -35.62 -0.50 -28.63
C ASN A 13 -36.08 0.48 -27.54
N LEU A 14 -35.77 1.78 -27.70
CA LEU A 14 -36.27 2.83 -26.81
C LEU A 14 -37.79 2.91 -26.84
N LYS A 15 -38.39 2.85 -28.03
CA LYS A 15 -39.85 2.88 -28.17
C LYS A 15 -40.52 1.68 -27.51
N ARG A 16 -39.94 0.47 -27.62
CA ARG A 16 -40.44 -0.73 -26.89
C ARG A 16 -40.33 -0.59 -25.37
N ARG A 17 -39.22 -0.05 -24.87
CA ARG A 17 -39.04 0.17 -23.42
C ARG A 17 -40.01 1.22 -22.86
N LEU A 18 -40.23 2.30 -23.61
CA LEU A 18 -41.18 3.34 -23.21
C LEU A 18 -42.63 2.85 -23.26
N SER A 19 -42.98 1.97 -24.20
CA SER A 19 -44.33 1.39 -24.28
C SER A 19 -44.58 0.25 -23.29
N SER A 20 -43.53 -0.33 -22.69
CA SER A 20 -43.68 -1.28 -21.57
C SER A 20 -43.87 -0.62 -20.20
N LEU A 21 -43.70 0.70 -20.09
CA LEU A 21 -44.03 1.42 -18.86
C LEU A 21 -45.55 1.56 -18.79
N LYS A 22 -46.15 0.82 -17.84
CA LYS A 22 -47.60 0.88 -17.60
C LYS A 22 -47.98 2.30 -17.14
N PRO A 23 -48.93 2.98 -17.81
CA PRO A 23 -49.49 4.21 -17.28
C PRO A 23 -50.32 3.85 -16.05
N GLY A 24 -49.98 4.42 -14.89
CA GLY A 24 -50.78 4.28 -13.67
C GLY A 24 -50.24 3.33 -12.59
N GLN A 25 -48.93 3.04 -12.55
CA GLN A 25 -48.35 2.77 -11.23
C GLN A 25 -48.29 4.10 -10.50
N ASP A 26 -49.17 4.28 -9.52
CA ASP A 26 -49.08 5.34 -8.54
C ASP A 26 -47.62 5.39 -8.06
N LEU A 27 -46.93 6.45 -8.48
CA LEU A 27 -45.65 6.82 -7.92
C LEU A 27 -45.97 7.15 -6.46
N ASN A 28 -45.93 6.12 -5.62
CA ASN A 28 -45.96 6.26 -4.19
C ASN A 28 -44.73 7.10 -3.89
N GLU A 29 -44.96 8.41 -3.77
CA GLU A 29 -43.97 9.46 -3.68
C GLU A 29 -43.18 9.18 -2.41
N THR A 30 -42.15 8.36 -2.58
CA THR A 30 -41.30 7.91 -1.49
C THR A 30 -40.57 9.17 -1.09
N GLN A 31 -41.09 9.86 -0.08
CA GLN A 31 -40.47 11.06 0.44
C GLN A 31 -38.99 10.74 0.65
N PRO A 32 -38.07 11.48 0.01
CA PRO A 32 -36.66 11.21 0.11
C PRO A 32 -36.30 11.27 1.59
N GLN A 33 -35.95 10.12 2.18
CA GLN A 33 -35.45 10.10 3.54
C GLN A 33 -34.26 11.06 3.63
N PRO A 34 -34.20 11.92 4.66
CA PRO A 34 -33.07 12.81 4.84
C PRO A 34 -31.78 11.97 4.84
N PRO A 35 -30.71 12.45 4.17
CA PRO A 35 -29.46 11.71 4.14
C PRO A 35 -28.96 11.49 5.56
N SER A 36 -28.51 10.28 5.86
CA SER A 36 -27.87 9.98 7.14
C SER A 36 -26.60 10.83 7.30
N GLU A 37 -26.44 11.38 8.50
CA GLU A 37 -25.30 12.20 8.89
C GLU A 37 -24.48 11.51 9.99
N ARG A 38 -23.16 11.71 9.96
CA ARG A 38 -22.21 11.21 10.97
C ARG A 38 -21.16 12.26 11.27
N GLU A 39 -20.66 12.26 12.50
CA GLU A 39 -19.57 13.13 12.91
C GLU A 39 -18.20 12.49 12.61
N CYS A 40 -17.27 13.28 12.06
CA CYS A 40 -15.90 12.86 11.83
C CYS A 40 -15.05 13.04 13.09
N ASN A 41 -14.37 11.99 13.56
CA ASN A 41 -13.56 12.02 14.78
C ASN A 41 -12.27 12.86 14.69
N ILE A 42 -11.88 13.31 13.49
CA ILE A 42 -10.66 14.13 13.30
C ILE A 42 -10.99 15.61 13.21
N CYS A 43 -11.95 16.00 12.37
CA CYS A 43 -12.33 17.41 12.21
C CYS A 43 -13.52 17.84 13.09
N CYS A 44 -14.18 16.90 13.76
CA CYS A 44 -15.37 17.12 14.59
C CYS A 44 -16.54 17.78 13.82
N GLU A 45 -16.57 17.62 12.50
CA GLU A 45 -17.66 18.12 11.66
C GLU A 45 -18.69 17.01 11.42
N VAL A 46 -19.98 17.37 11.49
CA VAL A 46 -21.08 16.53 11.03
C VAL A 46 -21.12 16.58 9.50
N GLN A 47 -21.08 15.41 8.88
CA GLN A 47 -20.96 15.24 7.44
C GLN A 47 -21.97 14.20 6.94
N PRO A 48 -22.45 14.30 5.69
CA PRO A 48 -23.30 13.27 5.12
C PRO A 48 -22.53 11.94 4.99
N ASP A 49 -23.23 10.81 5.03
CA ASP A 49 -22.62 9.47 4.88
C ASP A 49 -21.74 9.33 3.62
N SER A 50 -22.05 10.07 2.56
CA SER A 50 -21.28 10.12 1.32
C SER A 50 -19.88 10.74 1.49
N ALA A 51 -19.66 11.52 2.54
CA ALA A 51 -18.37 12.11 2.89
C ALA A 51 -17.41 11.12 3.55
N PHE A 52 -17.84 9.90 3.87
CA PHE A 52 -17.01 8.84 4.46
C PHE A 52 -16.53 7.84 3.39
N PRO A 53 -15.40 7.14 3.62
CA PRO A 53 -14.89 6.16 2.66
C PRO A 53 -15.85 5.00 2.46
N ARG A 54 -16.00 4.51 1.23
CA ARG A 54 -16.82 3.32 0.96
C ARG A 54 -16.05 2.05 1.33
N SER A 55 -16.75 1.06 1.89
CA SER A 55 -16.15 -0.21 2.34
C SER A 55 -15.32 -0.93 1.28
N HIS A 56 -15.75 -0.91 0.02
CA HIS A 56 -15.02 -1.55 -1.09
C HIS A 56 -13.72 -0.83 -1.48
N HIS A 57 -13.52 0.43 -1.08
CA HIS A 57 -12.23 1.13 -1.25
C HIS A 57 -11.24 0.83 -0.12
N LEU A 58 -11.71 0.21 0.98
CA LEU A 58 -10.90 -0.09 2.15
C LEU A 58 -10.52 -1.58 2.20
N PRO A 59 -9.30 -1.92 2.64
CA PRO A 59 -8.96 -3.30 2.99
C PRO A 59 -9.90 -3.81 4.09
N GLU A 60 -10.32 -5.07 3.99
CA GLU A 60 -11.26 -5.69 4.95
C GLU A 60 -10.80 -5.54 6.39
N SER A 61 -9.50 -5.72 6.65
CA SER A 61 -8.90 -5.58 7.98
C SER A 61 -8.95 -4.16 8.55
N CYS A 62 -9.21 -3.13 7.74
CA CYS A 62 -9.28 -1.73 8.17
C CYS A 62 -10.71 -1.16 8.17
N ARG A 63 -11.70 -1.92 7.68
CA ARG A 63 -13.11 -1.47 7.70
C ARG A 63 -13.61 -1.21 9.12
N PRO A 64 -13.37 -2.11 10.12
CA PRO A 64 -13.90 -1.91 11.47
C PRO A 64 -13.39 -0.63 12.14
N CYS A 65 -12.09 -0.30 11.94
CA CYS A 65 -11.50 0.87 12.57
C CYS A 65 -11.83 2.20 11.87
N LEU A 66 -12.22 2.19 10.59
CA LEU A 66 -12.49 3.40 9.79
C LEU A 66 -13.98 3.69 9.53
N LEU A 67 -14.83 2.67 9.52
CA LEU A 67 -16.27 2.80 9.26
C LEU A 67 -17.13 2.62 10.51
N GLY A 68 -16.49 2.26 11.61
CA GLY A 68 -17.16 1.67 12.76
C GLY A 68 -17.64 0.25 12.45
N SER A 69 -17.49 -0.63 13.43
CA SER A 69 -18.24 -1.89 13.41
C SER A 69 -19.70 -1.52 13.54
N GLY A 70 -20.41 -1.42 12.40
CA GLY A 70 -21.86 -1.27 12.42
C GLY A 70 -22.44 -2.43 13.21
N GLY A 71 -22.84 -2.18 14.46
CA GLY A 71 -23.63 -3.09 15.28
C GLY A 71 -25.03 -3.22 14.70
N GLY A 72 -25.13 -3.77 13.49
CA GLY A 72 -26.37 -3.98 12.76
C GLY A 72 -26.47 -5.45 12.39
N GLY A 73 -26.89 -6.25 13.36
CA GLY A 73 -27.10 -7.69 13.21
C GLY A 73 -26.68 -8.42 14.48
N GLY A 74 -27.50 -8.32 15.52
CA GLY A 74 -27.39 -9.22 16.67
C GLY A 74 -27.61 -10.65 16.21
N GLU A 75 -26.53 -11.36 15.93
CA GLU A 75 -26.50 -12.80 16.09
C GLU A 75 -25.91 -13.04 17.45
N ASP A 76 -26.76 -13.49 18.38
CA ASP A 76 -26.38 -13.98 19.70
C ASP A 76 -25.28 -15.03 19.54
N ILE A 77 -24.02 -14.63 19.71
CA ILE A 77 -22.93 -15.57 19.90
C ILE A 77 -23.06 -16.06 21.34
N THR A 78 -23.93 -17.05 21.54
CA THR A 78 -23.94 -17.87 22.75
C THR A 78 -22.54 -18.45 22.92
N ALA A 79 -21.84 -17.98 23.94
CA ALA A 79 -20.56 -18.48 24.38
C ALA A 79 -20.68 -19.96 24.78
N ALA A 80 -20.29 -20.86 23.89
CA ALA A 80 -19.98 -22.24 24.26
C ALA A 80 -18.55 -22.29 24.80
N ALA A 81 -18.45 -22.37 26.12
CA ALA A 81 -17.23 -22.69 26.84
C ALA A 81 -16.85 -24.15 26.61
N SER A 82 -15.56 -24.42 26.34
CA SER A 82 -14.77 -25.65 26.60
C SER A 82 -13.53 -25.60 25.69
N GLY A 83 -12.28 -25.80 26.08
CA GLY A 83 -11.63 -26.11 27.35
C GLY A 83 -10.10 -26.09 27.13
N GLN A 84 -9.36 -25.75 28.20
CA GLN A 84 -8.09 -26.34 28.68
C GLN A 84 -7.36 -27.34 27.74
N ASN A 85 -6.03 -27.36 27.49
CA ASN A 85 -4.82 -26.94 28.21
C ASN A 85 -3.64 -26.87 27.21
N ASN A 86 -2.60 -26.04 27.46
CA ASN A 86 -1.25 -26.54 27.75
C ASN A 86 -0.20 -25.45 27.93
N THR A 87 0.52 -25.62 29.03
CA THR A 87 1.69 -24.89 29.52
C THR A 87 2.91 -25.10 28.61
N THR A 88 3.57 -24.02 28.17
CA THR A 88 4.99 -24.08 27.81
C THR A 88 5.66 -22.75 28.13
N THR A 89 6.57 -22.81 29.08
CA THR A 89 7.44 -21.73 29.56
C THR A 89 8.59 -21.50 28.59
N THR A 90 8.67 -20.32 27.97
CA THR A 90 9.92 -19.81 27.42
C THR A 90 9.99 -18.30 27.59
N THR A 91 11.01 -17.87 28.32
CA THR A 91 11.36 -16.49 28.67
C THR A 91 11.46 -15.60 27.43
N ALA A 92 10.50 -14.68 27.26
CA ALA A 92 10.50 -13.69 26.19
C ALA A 92 10.13 -12.32 26.76
N THR A 93 11.01 -11.34 26.54
CA THR A 93 10.85 -9.93 26.85
C THR A 93 9.48 -9.44 26.37
N THR A 94 8.60 -9.21 27.34
CA THR A 94 7.20 -8.86 27.13
C THR A 94 7.12 -7.40 26.71
N THR A 95 7.15 -7.12 25.41
CA THR A 95 6.65 -5.85 24.89
C THR A 95 5.14 -5.88 25.07
N THR A 96 4.66 -5.25 26.15
CA THR A 96 3.26 -5.10 26.50
C THR A 96 2.55 -4.41 25.35
N THR A 97 1.97 -5.20 24.45
CA THR A 97 1.14 -4.72 23.37
C THR A 97 -0.21 -4.45 24.02
N THR A 98 -0.40 -3.25 24.54
CA THR A 98 -1.71 -2.78 25.01
C THR A 98 -2.68 -2.92 23.84
N THR A 99 -3.49 -3.96 23.88
CA THR A 99 -4.66 -4.16 23.05
C THR A 99 -5.68 -3.10 23.47
N THR A 100 -5.42 -1.84 23.10
CA THR A 100 -6.38 -0.75 23.29
C THR A 100 -7.64 -1.17 22.55
N THR A 101 -8.71 -1.44 23.30
CA THR A 101 -10.05 -1.66 22.78
C THR A 101 -10.36 -0.54 21.80
N ASN A 102 -10.28 -0.86 20.52
CA ASN A 102 -10.30 0.08 19.41
C ASN A 102 -11.63 0.84 19.43
N ALA A 103 -11.62 2.04 20.01
CA ALA A 103 -12.68 3.01 19.77
C ALA A 103 -12.80 3.18 18.25
N THR A 104 -13.98 2.88 17.71
CA THR A 104 -14.28 3.05 16.30
C THR A 104 -14.06 4.51 15.92
N GLN A 105 -13.16 4.77 14.98
CA GLN A 105 -12.89 6.13 14.51
C GLN A 105 -13.51 6.34 13.14
N LEU A 106 -14.63 7.05 13.11
CA LEU A 106 -15.23 7.51 11.86
C LEU A 106 -14.38 8.65 11.31
N ILE A 107 -13.77 8.46 10.14
CA ILE A 107 -12.91 9.47 9.52
C ILE A 107 -13.47 9.83 8.15
N CYS A 108 -13.79 11.11 7.94
CA CYS A 108 -14.25 11.59 6.64
C CYS A 108 -13.15 11.49 5.56
N ASN A 109 -13.55 11.45 4.29
CA ASN A 109 -12.66 11.32 3.13
C ASN A 109 -11.59 12.42 3.09
N VAL A 110 -11.91 13.65 3.51
CA VAL A 110 -10.95 14.77 3.53
C VAL A 110 -9.85 14.53 4.57
N CYS A 111 -10.22 14.19 5.80
CA CYS A 111 -9.26 13.91 6.86
C CYS A 111 -8.42 12.66 6.56
N LEU A 112 -9.05 11.61 6.02
CA LEU A 112 -8.34 10.40 5.60
C LEU A 112 -7.32 10.72 4.49
N ALA A 113 -7.70 11.50 3.48
CA ALA A 113 -6.82 11.86 2.39
C ALA A 113 -5.62 12.71 2.87
N ARG A 114 -5.83 13.66 3.80
CA ARG A 114 -4.75 14.43 4.44
C ARG A 114 -3.80 13.54 5.24
N ALA A 115 -4.34 12.61 6.03
CA ALA A 115 -3.52 11.66 6.80
C ALA A 115 -2.68 10.77 5.89
N LEU A 116 -3.24 10.30 4.77
CA LEU A 116 -2.50 9.54 3.76
C LEU A 116 -1.43 10.39 3.07
N TYR A 117 -1.72 11.65 2.76
CA TYR A 117 -0.76 12.58 2.18
C TYR A 117 0.45 12.81 3.11
N ALA A 118 0.22 13.05 4.40
CA ALA A 118 1.30 13.15 5.40
C ALA A 118 2.16 11.87 5.45
N GLN A 119 1.56 10.69 5.30
CA GLN A 119 2.30 9.43 5.18
C GLN A 119 3.08 9.33 3.86
N ILE A 120 2.55 9.85 2.76
CA ILE A 120 3.26 9.89 1.46
C ILE A 120 4.51 10.76 1.57
N GLU A 121 4.50 11.85 2.34
CA GLU A 121 5.67 12.70 2.52
C GLU A 121 6.70 12.07 3.48
N SER A 122 6.24 11.45 4.57
CA SER A 122 7.13 10.94 5.63
C SER A 122 7.57 9.48 5.46
N LYS A 123 6.76 8.61 4.87
CA LYS A 123 6.99 7.15 4.85
C LYS A 123 7.30 6.62 3.45
N HIS A 124 8.12 5.59 3.39
CA HIS A 124 8.36 4.86 2.14
C HIS A 124 7.01 4.39 1.52
N PRO A 125 6.80 4.46 0.19
CA PRO A 125 5.51 4.11 -0.45
C PRO A 125 4.97 2.70 -0.15
N ARG A 126 5.83 1.77 0.26
CA ARG A 126 5.45 0.40 0.68
C ARG A 126 5.05 0.28 2.15
N ARG A 127 5.10 1.37 2.91
CA ARG A 127 4.79 1.45 4.34
C ARG A 127 3.63 2.40 4.64
N ILE A 128 2.92 2.84 3.60
CA ILE A 128 1.69 3.62 3.75
C ILE A 128 0.59 2.64 4.18
N GLY A 129 -0.18 3.02 5.21
CA GLY A 129 -1.19 2.17 5.78
C GLY A 129 -2.35 2.95 6.40
N CYS A 130 -3.17 2.22 7.15
CA CYS A 130 -4.26 2.80 7.92
C CYS A 130 -3.72 3.86 8.90
N PRO A 131 -4.41 5.01 9.06
CA PRO A 131 -4.02 6.00 10.07
C PRO A 131 -4.40 5.59 11.51
N VAL A 132 -5.33 4.63 11.67
CA VAL A 132 -5.88 4.22 12.98
C VAL A 132 -5.20 2.95 13.50
N CYS A 133 -4.97 1.96 12.63
CA CYS A 133 -4.38 0.68 13.01
C CYS A 133 -3.02 0.47 12.32
N PRO A 134 -2.15 -0.44 12.80
CA PRO A 134 -0.80 -0.64 12.25
C PRO A 134 -0.78 -1.32 10.87
N GLN A 135 -1.93 -1.55 10.25
CA GLN A 135 -2.04 -2.30 9.00
C GLN A 135 -1.48 -1.50 7.82
N ILE A 136 -0.47 -2.07 7.15
CA ILE A 136 0.10 -1.54 5.91
C ILE A 136 -0.80 -1.92 4.73
N TRP A 137 -1.05 -0.96 3.83
CA TRP A 137 -1.85 -1.19 2.65
C TRP A 137 -0.99 -1.61 1.47
N LYS A 138 -1.57 -2.45 0.59
CA LYS A 138 -0.91 -2.83 -0.64
C LYS A 138 -0.69 -1.57 -1.49
N PRO A 139 0.55 -1.29 -1.94
CA PRO A 139 0.82 -0.16 -2.82
C PRO A 139 -0.01 -0.28 -4.10
N GLY A 140 -0.78 0.75 -4.45
CA GLY A 140 -1.56 0.78 -5.68
C GLY A 140 -2.92 1.46 -5.49
N MET A 141 -3.97 0.79 -5.98
CA MET A 141 -5.31 1.37 -6.14
C MET A 141 -5.93 1.87 -4.84
N THR A 142 -5.76 1.15 -3.72
CA THR A 142 -6.38 1.50 -2.44
C THR A 142 -5.97 2.90 -1.97
N VAL A 143 -4.66 3.16 -1.84
CA VAL A 143 -4.15 4.49 -1.46
C VAL A 143 -4.57 5.53 -2.50
N TYR A 144 -4.45 5.20 -3.79
CA TYR A 144 -4.74 6.15 -4.86
C TYR A 144 -6.21 6.60 -4.88
N GLN A 145 -7.16 5.70 -4.64
CA GLN A 145 -8.59 6.00 -4.61
C GLN A 145 -8.97 6.89 -3.42
N LEU A 146 -8.24 6.79 -2.31
CA LEU A 146 -8.54 7.48 -1.05
C LEU A 146 -7.89 8.87 -0.90
N LEU A 147 -7.06 9.31 -1.86
CA LEU A 147 -6.45 10.65 -1.86
C LEU A 147 -7.41 11.78 -2.28
N GLY A 148 -8.72 11.54 -2.24
CA GLY A 148 -9.74 12.55 -2.55
C GLY A 148 -9.90 12.87 -4.04
N TYR A 149 -10.79 13.81 -4.32
CA TYR A 149 -11.14 14.31 -5.65
C TYR A 149 -10.78 15.80 -5.77
N GLY A 150 -11.05 16.42 -6.92
CA GLY A 150 -10.70 17.82 -7.17
C GLY A 150 -9.22 18.05 -7.48
N GLU A 151 -8.77 19.31 -7.44
CA GLU A 151 -7.39 19.70 -7.77
C GLU A 151 -6.38 19.20 -6.74
N GLN A 152 -6.65 19.43 -5.45
CA GLN A 152 -5.78 18.94 -4.36
C GLN A 152 -5.57 17.42 -4.44
N GLY A 153 -6.65 16.66 -4.67
CA GLY A 153 -6.55 15.22 -4.82
C GLY A 153 -5.74 14.79 -6.05
N LYS A 154 -5.79 15.54 -7.16
CA LYS A 154 -4.95 15.28 -8.36
C LYS A 154 -3.47 15.48 -8.03
N ASP A 155 -3.13 16.52 -7.28
CA ASP A 155 -1.74 16.80 -6.90
C ASP A 155 -1.19 15.75 -5.94
N TRP A 156 -1.96 15.35 -4.93
CA TRP A 156 -1.57 14.26 -4.03
C TRP A 156 -1.39 12.93 -4.76
N LYS A 157 -2.29 12.61 -5.71
CA LYS A 157 -2.17 11.45 -6.60
C LYS A 157 -0.92 11.51 -7.48
N ARG A 158 -0.57 12.70 -7.99
CA ARG A 158 0.66 12.93 -8.77
C ARG A 158 1.90 12.72 -7.91
N ALA A 159 1.95 13.30 -6.71
CA ALA A 159 3.05 13.14 -5.76
C ALA A 159 3.27 11.66 -5.40
N TYR A 160 2.18 10.95 -5.07
CA TYR A 160 2.24 9.51 -4.78
C TYR A 160 2.78 8.68 -5.96
N ARG A 161 2.30 8.98 -7.19
CA ARG A 161 2.77 8.31 -8.41
C ARG A 161 4.26 8.54 -8.67
N MET A 162 4.75 9.77 -8.45
CA MET A 162 6.16 10.10 -8.60
C MET A 162 7.02 9.32 -7.61
N ARG A 163 6.60 9.25 -6.35
CA ARG A 163 7.28 8.43 -5.33
C ARG A 163 7.30 6.94 -5.67
N LEU A 164 6.19 6.38 -6.16
CA LEU A 164 6.14 4.99 -6.62
C LEU A 164 7.11 4.74 -7.78
N LYS A 165 7.17 5.66 -8.75
CA LYS A 165 8.12 5.58 -9.87
C LYS A 165 9.56 5.64 -9.41
N GLU A 166 9.88 6.53 -8.47
CA GLU A 166 11.22 6.67 -7.91
C GLU A 166 11.69 5.37 -7.21
N VAL A 167 10.82 4.75 -6.41
CA VAL A 167 11.11 3.46 -5.78
C VAL A 167 11.28 2.36 -6.83
N SER A 168 10.44 2.37 -7.88
CA SER A 168 10.52 1.40 -8.97
C SER A 168 11.80 1.57 -9.80
N SER A 169 12.20 2.80 -10.12
CA SER A 169 13.41 3.11 -10.89
C SER A 169 14.67 2.79 -10.10
N LYS A 170 14.72 3.14 -8.80
CA LYS A 170 15.79 2.71 -7.88
C LYS A 170 15.87 1.19 -7.80
N SER A 171 14.73 0.50 -7.76
CA SER A 171 14.72 -0.97 -7.80
C SER A 171 15.21 -1.54 -9.14
N LYS A 172 14.89 -0.91 -10.28
CA LYS A 172 15.34 -1.36 -11.60
C LYS A 172 16.83 -1.14 -11.81
N ARG A 173 17.38 0.01 -11.41
CA ARG A 173 18.83 0.28 -11.45
C ARG A 173 19.59 -0.75 -10.61
N LYS A 174 19.07 -1.06 -9.40
CA LYS A 174 19.64 -2.10 -8.55
C LYS A 174 19.54 -3.50 -9.16
N ARG A 175 18.43 -3.85 -9.83
CA ARG A 175 18.23 -5.20 -10.43
C ARG A 175 19.25 -5.59 -11.49
N ALA A 176 19.98 -4.64 -12.06
CA ALA A 176 21.01 -4.96 -13.04
C ALA A 176 22.29 -5.54 -12.40
N GLY A 177 22.40 -5.61 -11.06
CA GLY A 177 23.61 -6.11 -10.40
C GLY A 177 24.87 -5.33 -10.81
N VAL A 178 24.70 -4.12 -11.35
CA VAL A 178 25.80 -3.30 -11.82
C VAL A 178 26.42 -2.66 -10.59
N TYR A 179 27.66 -3.06 -10.33
CA TYR A 179 28.47 -2.45 -9.30
C TYR A 179 28.80 -1.01 -9.67
N GLU A 180 28.41 -0.08 -8.81
CA GLU A 180 28.82 1.33 -8.84
C GLU A 180 29.81 1.54 -7.68
N PRO A 181 31.07 1.90 -7.95
CA PRO A 181 32.03 2.14 -6.88
C PRO A 181 31.64 3.37 -6.05
N PRO A 182 31.94 3.38 -4.73
CA PRO A 182 31.80 4.57 -3.91
C PRO A 182 32.56 5.76 -4.50
N GLU A 183 32.03 6.98 -4.34
CA GLU A 183 32.66 8.21 -4.83
C GLU A 183 34.02 8.47 -4.14
N ASP A 184 34.10 8.16 -2.83
CA ASP A 184 35.31 8.32 -2.05
C ASP A 184 36.21 7.06 -2.13
N ARG A 185 37.46 7.29 -2.52
CA ARG A 185 38.49 6.25 -2.64
C ARG A 185 38.82 5.60 -1.30
N LYS A 186 38.85 6.36 -0.20
CA LYS A 186 39.17 5.81 1.13
C LYS A 186 38.10 4.81 1.57
N THR A 187 36.84 5.15 1.34
CA THR A 187 35.71 4.25 1.58
C THR A 187 35.86 2.93 0.80
N LEU A 188 36.26 2.98 -0.47
CA LEU A 188 36.51 1.78 -1.27
C LEU A 188 37.67 0.92 -0.69
N GLU A 189 38.77 1.56 -0.28
CA GLU A 189 39.92 0.86 0.31
C GLU A 189 39.53 0.14 1.62
N VAL A 190 38.70 0.76 2.46
CA VAL A 190 38.16 0.14 3.69
C VAL A 190 37.28 -1.06 3.34
N LEU A 191 36.36 -0.92 2.37
CA LEU A 191 35.47 -2.01 1.97
C LEU A 191 36.24 -3.21 1.41
N VAL A 192 37.28 -2.96 0.62
CA VAL A 192 38.17 -4.01 0.11
C VAL A 192 38.94 -4.67 1.25
N LYS A 193 39.49 -3.90 2.20
CA LYS A 193 40.22 -4.42 3.36
C LYS A 193 39.35 -5.28 4.27
N GLN A 194 38.06 -4.98 4.38
CA GLN A 194 37.08 -5.73 5.17
C GLN A 194 36.55 -6.99 4.46
N ASP A 195 37.06 -7.33 3.27
CA ASP A 195 36.51 -8.39 2.40
C ASP A 195 34.98 -8.25 2.21
N SER A 196 34.53 -7.01 2.03
CA SER A 196 33.12 -6.74 1.79
C SER A 196 32.68 -7.33 0.45
N ARG A 197 31.44 -7.83 0.41
CA ARG A 197 30.86 -8.53 -0.74
C ARG A 197 29.67 -7.79 -1.29
N LEU A 198 29.26 -8.17 -2.50
CA LEU A 198 28.11 -7.60 -3.20
C LEU A 198 26.96 -8.59 -3.27
N CYS A 199 25.75 -8.13 -2.94
CA CYS A 199 24.55 -8.93 -3.14
C CYS A 199 24.38 -9.27 -4.64
N PRO A 200 24.21 -10.55 -5.01
CA PRO A 200 24.16 -10.97 -6.41
C PRO A 200 22.97 -10.39 -7.18
N TYR A 201 21.92 -9.95 -6.49
CA TYR A 201 20.71 -9.42 -7.13
C TYR A 201 20.70 -7.90 -7.26
N CYS A 202 21.39 -7.20 -6.36
CA CYS A 202 21.27 -5.74 -6.27
C CYS A 202 22.59 -4.99 -6.21
N ALA A 203 23.72 -5.68 -6.24
CA ALA A 203 25.06 -5.16 -6.00
C ALA A 203 25.16 -4.31 -4.71
N GLY A 204 24.31 -4.59 -3.73
CA GLY A 204 24.36 -3.92 -2.43
C GLY A 204 25.53 -4.46 -1.62
N VAL A 205 26.38 -3.56 -1.12
CA VAL A 205 27.52 -3.90 -0.26
C VAL A 205 27.04 -4.48 1.07
N PHE A 206 27.66 -5.56 1.51
CA PHE A 206 27.47 -6.12 2.85
C PHE A 206 28.76 -6.75 3.37
N TYR A 207 28.84 -6.85 4.70
CA TYR A 207 29.91 -7.53 5.41
C TYR A 207 29.38 -8.81 6.07
N ARG A 208 30.20 -9.87 6.12
CA ARG A 208 29.85 -11.13 6.78
C ARG A 208 30.18 -11.01 8.27
N GLY A 209 29.16 -10.77 9.10
CA GLY A 209 29.32 -10.73 10.55
C GLY A 209 29.24 -12.11 11.25
N SER A 210 28.72 -13.16 10.59
CA SER A 210 28.45 -14.45 11.24
C SER A 210 28.75 -15.65 10.33
N GLY A 211 28.80 -16.86 10.92
CA GLY A 211 29.13 -18.11 10.24
C GLY A 211 28.06 -18.69 9.31
N CYS A 212 26.87 -18.08 9.20
CA CYS A 212 25.81 -18.59 8.31
C CYS A 212 26.14 -18.32 6.84
N ASP A 213 26.00 -19.33 5.98
CA ASP A 213 26.22 -19.19 4.53
C ASP A 213 24.99 -18.65 3.79
N TRP A 214 23.81 -18.61 4.44
CA TRP A 214 22.60 -18.01 3.89
C TRP A 214 22.41 -16.59 4.41
N MET A 215 22.48 -15.63 3.49
CA MET A 215 22.38 -14.20 3.78
C MET A 215 21.08 -13.62 3.25
N ARG A 216 20.54 -12.60 3.94
CA ARG A 216 19.43 -11.78 3.43
C ARG A 216 19.91 -10.36 3.20
N CYS A 217 19.83 -9.87 1.97
CA CYS A 217 20.32 -8.54 1.63
C CYS A 217 19.49 -7.45 2.33
N GLY A 218 20.13 -6.56 3.11
CA GLY A 218 19.44 -5.42 3.72
C GLY A 218 18.84 -4.43 2.70
N SER A 219 19.45 -4.33 1.51
CA SER A 219 19.00 -3.41 0.45
C SER A 219 17.80 -3.92 -0.37
N CYS A 220 17.77 -5.20 -0.75
CA CYS A 220 16.72 -5.74 -1.62
C CYS A 220 15.87 -6.83 -0.96
N SER A 221 16.18 -7.21 0.28
CA SER A 221 15.49 -8.19 1.12
C SER A 221 15.43 -9.63 0.56
N ARG A 222 16.13 -9.91 -0.55
CA ARG A 222 16.27 -11.25 -1.12
C ARG A 222 17.30 -12.07 -0.35
N SER A 223 17.02 -13.35 -0.20
CA SER A 223 17.95 -14.32 0.38
C SER A 223 18.86 -14.92 -0.70
N PHE A 224 20.12 -15.18 -0.37
CA PHE A 224 21.11 -15.78 -1.26
C PHE A 224 22.16 -16.57 -0.47
N ALA A 225 22.77 -17.55 -1.13
CA ALA A 225 23.96 -18.23 -0.62
C ALA A 225 25.20 -17.35 -0.77
N LEU A 226 26.07 -17.31 0.24
CA LEU A 226 27.24 -16.45 0.32
C LEU A 226 28.23 -16.68 -0.83
N GLU A 227 28.38 -17.91 -1.28
CA GLU A 227 29.20 -18.29 -2.44
C GLU A 227 28.80 -17.55 -3.73
N LYS A 228 27.54 -17.14 -3.87
CA LYS A 228 27.05 -16.39 -5.03
C LYS A 228 27.40 -14.89 -4.95
N ALA A 229 27.84 -14.41 -3.80
CA ALA A 229 28.22 -13.02 -3.60
C ALA A 229 29.71 -12.83 -3.88
N GLY A 230 30.01 -12.17 -5.01
CA GLY A 230 31.37 -11.79 -5.39
C GLY A 230 31.96 -10.73 -4.46
N THR A 231 33.28 -10.68 -4.38
CA THR A 231 34.01 -9.68 -3.58
C THR A 231 33.97 -8.30 -4.25
N ILE A 232 34.01 -7.24 -3.46
CA ILE A 232 34.10 -5.87 -4.00
C ILE A 232 35.38 -5.66 -4.82
N ALA A 233 36.49 -6.29 -4.41
CA ALA A 233 37.76 -6.21 -5.11
C ALA A 233 37.67 -6.74 -6.56
N GLU A 234 37.03 -7.89 -6.76
CA GLU A 234 36.78 -8.47 -8.08
C GLU A 234 35.86 -7.58 -8.92
N ALA A 235 34.72 -7.19 -8.37
CA ALA A 235 33.75 -6.35 -9.07
C ALA A 235 34.35 -5.00 -9.49
N HIS A 236 35.22 -4.40 -8.66
CA HIS A 236 35.89 -3.15 -8.98
C HIS A 236 36.94 -3.30 -10.09
N ARG A 237 37.72 -4.38 -10.09
CA ARG A 237 38.65 -4.69 -11.20
C ARG A 237 37.90 -4.81 -12.53
N ASP A 238 36.77 -5.50 -12.55
CA ASP A 238 35.96 -5.66 -13.76
C ASP A 238 35.32 -4.35 -14.21
N TRP A 239 34.87 -3.52 -13.27
CA TRP A 239 34.38 -2.18 -13.58
C TRP A 239 35.47 -1.31 -14.23
N LEU A 240 36.70 -1.33 -13.70
CA LEU A 240 37.84 -0.60 -14.28
C LEU A 240 38.17 -1.09 -15.70
N ARG A 241 38.12 -2.41 -15.95
CA ARG A 241 38.32 -2.98 -17.30
C ARG A 241 37.27 -2.48 -18.29
N LYS A 242 35.99 -2.54 -17.91
CA LYS A 242 34.88 -2.04 -18.74
C LYS A 242 35.00 -0.55 -19.03
N LYS A 243 35.39 0.26 -18.04
CA LYS A 243 35.59 1.70 -18.19
C LYS A 243 36.75 2.06 -19.11
N LYS A 244 37.80 1.23 -19.17
CA LYS A 244 38.89 1.38 -20.14
C LYS A 244 38.42 1.02 -21.54
N ALA A 245 37.69 -0.08 -21.68
CA ALA A 245 37.16 -0.53 -22.98
C ALA A 245 36.19 0.48 -23.61
N SER A 246 35.36 1.17 -22.80
CA SER A 246 34.42 2.18 -23.31
C SER A 246 35.05 3.51 -23.77
N LYS A 247 36.36 3.68 -23.57
CA LYS A 247 37.10 4.89 -23.98
C LYS A 247 37.93 4.67 -25.25
N SER A 248 38.10 3.40 -25.65
CA SER A 248 38.77 3.04 -26.90
C SER A 248 37.75 2.95 -28.03
#